data_AF-A0A512CA00-F1
#
_entry.id   AF-A0A512CA00-F1
#
_cell.length_a   1.000
_cell.length_b   1.000
_cell.length_c   1.000
_cell.angle_alpha   90.00
_cell.angle_beta   90.00
_cell.angle_gamma   90.00
#
_symmetry.space_group_name_H-M   'P 1'
#
loop_
_entity.id
_entity.type
_entity.pdbx_description
1 polymer ?
#
loop_
_entity_poly.entity_id
_entity_poly.type
_entity_poly.pdbx_seq_one_letter_code
_entity_poly.pdbx_strand_id
1 'polypeptide(L)'
;MYEGKLKYDLDANVVLVQGNTVETFSSASITYFEIFDEVYGGIRTFYSLPYALNSDYKTPIFFELLTEGEDITLLCREFIATDNRGFNSYGMRSMYMNPMWGMPMGMGRGFNRLDFNFYFLQDQKIFKYNQKKNVLLKDVMEDRSSEMKLYMRKNKLHHDKRGDLLRITAYYNQLKSNS
;
A
#
# COMPACT_ATOMS: atom_id res chain seq x y z
N MET A 1 -15.31 15.60 12.24
CA MET A 1 -14.75 14.25 12.37
C MET A 1 -15.92 13.29 12.28
N TYR A 2 -15.88 12.32 11.38
CA TYR A 2 -16.92 11.31 11.21
C TYR A 2 -16.43 9.99 11.78
N GLU A 3 -17.28 9.30 12.51
CA GLU A 3 -16.97 8.01 13.15
C GLU A 3 -18.07 7.02 12.81
N GLY A 4 -17.69 5.78 12.51
CA GLY A 4 -18.64 4.74 12.12
C GLY A 4 -17.98 3.58 11.41
N LYS A 5 -18.80 2.66 10.91
CA LYS A 5 -18.32 1.56 10.08
C LYS A 5 -17.92 2.10 8.72
N LEU A 6 -16.71 1.80 8.30
CA LEU A 6 -16.12 2.36 7.09
C LEU A 6 -16.01 1.28 6.01
N LYS A 7 -16.38 1.63 4.78
CA LYS A 7 -16.12 0.85 3.56
C LYS A 7 -15.42 1.74 2.56
N TYR A 8 -14.36 1.26 1.91
CA TYR A 8 -13.62 2.05 0.92
C TYR A 8 -13.42 1.28 -0.38
N ASP A 9 -13.23 2.02 -1.46
CA ASP A 9 -12.83 1.54 -2.78
C ASP A 9 -11.71 2.45 -3.28
N LEU A 10 -10.49 1.94 -3.34
CA LEU A 10 -9.33 2.73 -3.78
C LEU A 10 -9.38 3.00 -5.28
N ASP A 11 -9.89 2.08 -6.10
CA ASP A 11 -9.97 2.24 -7.55
C ASP A 11 -10.97 3.35 -7.91
N ALA A 12 -12.13 3.36 -7.24
CA ALA A 12 -13.11 4.44 -7.37
C ALA A 12 -12.73 5.72 -6.60
N ASN A 13 -11.75 5.66 -5.69
CA ASN A 13 -11.37 6.73 -4.76
C ASN A 13 -12.56 7.25 -3.93
N VAL A 14 -13.33 6.33 -3.37
CA VAL A 14 -14.52 6.60 -2.57
C VAL A 14 -14.45 5.90 -1.22
N VAL A 15 -14.94 6.56 -0.18
CA VAL A 15 -15.15 5.99 1.14
C VAL A 15 -16.59 6.24 1.59
N LEU A 16 -17.23 5.22 2.14
CA LEU A 16 -18.55 5.26 2.73
C LEU A 16 -18.41 5.11 4.24
N VAL A 17 -19.03 6.01 4.99
CA VAL A 17 -19.08 5.98 6.45
C VAL A 17 -20.53 5.73 6.86
N GLN A 18 -20.74 4.67 7.63
CA GLN A 18 -22.04 4.30 8.18
C GLN A 18 -22.06 4.64 9.68
N GLY A 19 -22.73 5.74 10.00
CA GLY A 19 -23.15 6.10 11.35
C GLY A 19 -24.67 5.91 11.49
N ASN A 20 -25.39 7.01 11.78
CA ASN A 20 -26.86 7.04 11.73
C ASN A 20 -27.39 7.07 10.28
N THR A 21 -26.63 7.69 9.38
CA THR A 21 -26.84 7.74 7.93
C THR A 21 -25.61 7.20 7.21
N VAL A 22 -25.79 6.79 5.95
CA VAL A 22 -24.67 6.42 5.08
C VAL A 22 -24.23 7.65 4.32
N GLU A 23 -23.00 8.08 4.54
CA GLU A 23 -22.38 9.20 3.84
C GLU A 23 -21.24 8.71 2.94
N THR A 24 -21.12 9.31 1.76
CA THR A 24 -20.13 8.94 0.75
C THR A 24 -19.21 10.13 0.52
N PHE A 25 -17.91 9.89 0.68
CA PHE A 25 -16.86 10.87 0.46
C PHE A 25 -15.96 10.41 -0.68
N SER A 26 -15.51 11.35 -1.50
CA SER A 26 -14.47 11.13 -2.50
C SER A 26 -13.12 11.60 -1.97
N SER A 27 -12.03 11.19 -2.63
CA SER A 27 -10.69 11.74 -2.38
C SER A 27 -10.62 13.28 -2.50
N ALA A 28 -11.47 13.91 -3.31
CA ALA A 28 -11.50 15.37 -3.42
C ALA A 28 -12.14 16.05 -2.20
N SER A 29 -12.96 15.32 -1.41
CA SER A 29 -13.72 15.89 -0.29
C SER A 29 -13.07 15.71 1.09
N ILE A 30 -12.08 14.82 1.22
CA ILE A 30 -11.44 14.53 2.50
C ILE A 30 -9.91 14.47 2.36
N THR A 31 -9.21 14.85 3.42
CA THR A 31 -7.73 14.82 3.46
C THR A 31 -7.20 13.45 3.84
N TYR A 32 -7.82 12.77 4.79
CA TYR A 32 -7.44 11.43 5.21
C TYR A 32 -8.61 10.69 5.85
N PHE A 33 -8.48 9.37 5.97
CA PHE A 33 -9.34 8.53 6.80
C PHE A 33 -8.53 7.40 7.43
N GLU A 34 -9.07 6.82 8.50
CA GLU A 34 -8.42 5.76 9.27
C GLU A 34 -9.36 4.57 9.40
N ILE A 35 -8.79 3.37 9.34
CA ILE A 35 -9.50 2.13 9.60
C ILE A 35 -8.74 1.30 10.62
N PHE A 36 -9.48 0.58 11.46
CA PHE A 36 -8.90 -0.42 12.34
C PHE A 36 -8.82 -1.76 11.60
N ASP A 37 -7.62 -2.32 11.50
CA ASP A 37 -7.40 -3.67 10.96
C ASP A 37 -7.57 -4.69 12.09
N GLU A 38 -8.72 -5.38 12.09
CA GLU A 38 -9.04 -6.40 13.08
C GLU A 38 -8.16 -7.66 12.99
N VAL A 39 -7.52 -7.91 11.83
CA VAL A 39 -6.75 -9.14 11.58
C VAL A 39 -5.32 -9.02 12.09
N TYR A 40 -4.66 -7.91 11.76
CA TYR A 40 -3.26 -7.70 12.13
C TYR A 40 -3.09 -6.84 13.38
N GLY A 41 -4.16 -6.17 13.82
CA GLY A 41 -4.12 -5.20 14.90
C GLY A 41 -3.40 -3.94 14.45
N GLY A 42 -4.11 -2.81 14.41
CA GLY A 42 -3.50 -1.53 14.12
C GLY A 42 -4.41 -0.59 13.35
N ILE A 43 -4.01 0.67 13.30
CA ILE A 43 -4.69 1.70 12.52
C ILE A 43 -3.97 1.79 11.18
N ARG A 44 -4.73 1.65 10.09
CA ARG A 44 -4.27 1.96 8.74
C ARG A 44 -4.78 3.34 8.38
N THR A 45 -3.86 4.24 8.04
CA THR A 45 -4.17 5.62 7.68
C THR A 45 -4.05 5.79 6.17
N PHE A 46 -5.06 6.41 5.57
CA PHE A 46 -5.14 6.66 4.14
C PHE A 46 -5.22 8.16 3.89
N TYR A 47 -4.32 8.68 3.07
CA TYR A 47 -4.26 10.10 2.69
C TYR A 47 -4.77 10.31 1.27
N SER A 48 -5.45 11.43 1.05
CA SER A 48 -5.77 11.92 -0.27
C SER A 48 -4.64 12.81 -0.78
N LEU A 49 -3.92 12.34 -1.79
CA LEU A 49 -2.77 13.04 -2.35
C LEU A 49 -2.92 13.23 -3.86
N PRO A 50 -2.47 14.37 -4.42
CA PRO A 50 -2.55 14.64 -5.84
C PRO A 50 -1.59 13.76 -6.63
N TYR A 51 -2.13 12.87 -7.47
CA TYR A 51 -1.34 11.98 -8.32
C TYR A 51 -1.99 11.80 -9.69
N ALA A 52 -1.14 11.62 -10.70
CA ALA A 52 -1.53 11.44 -12.09
C ALA A 52 -1.42 9.95 -12.45
N LEU A 53 -2.55 9.24 -12.59
CA LEU A 53 -2.54 7.82 -12.93
C LEU A 53 -2.16 7.58 -14.40
N ASN A 54 -2.80 8.30 -15.33
CA ASN A 54 -2.70 8.09 -16.78
C ASN A 54 -2.67 9.40 -17.61
N SER A 55 -2.60 10.56 -16.97
CA SER A 55 -2.68 11.89 -17.60
C SER A 55 -1.70 12.84 -16.90
N ASP A 56 -1.40 13.99 -17.52
CA ASP A 56 -0.60 15.03 -16.88
C ASP A 56 -1.35 15.77 -15.76
N TYR A 57 -2.68 15.61 -15.68
CA TYR A 57 -3.50 16.23 -14.65
C TYR A 57 -3.49 15.42 -13.36
N LYS A 58 -3.08 16.05 -12.25
CA LYS A 58 -3.08 15.44 -10.92
C LYS A 58 -4.46 15.59 -10.28
N THR A 59 -5.10 14.47 -9.96
CA THR A 59 -6.30 14.45 -9.13
C THR A 59 -5.98 13.91 -7.74
N PRO A 60 -6.68 14.34 -6.69
CA PRO A 60 -6.57 13.71 -5.38
C PRO A 60 -6.98 12.24 -5.51
N ILE A 61 -6.16 11.32 -5.03
CA ILE A 61 -6.45 9.89 -4.95
C ILE A 61 -5.98 9.35 -3.60
N PHE A 62 -6.58 8.25 -3.14
CA PHE A 62 -6.22 7.68 -1.84
C PHE A 62 -4.93 6.86 -1.89
N PHE A 63 -4.09 7.02 -0.88
CA PHE A 63 -2.90 6.24 -0.63
C PHE A 63 -2.88 5.77 0.83
N GLU A 64 -2.59 4.50 1.05
CA GLU A 64 -2.28 4.00 2.38
C GLU A 64 -0.85 4.40 2.76
N LEU A 65 -0.66 4.91 3.98
CA LEU A 65 0.65 5.17 4.57
C LEU A 65 1.22 3.86 5.16
N LEU A 66 2.38 3.42 4.67
CA LEU A 66 3.07 2.24 5.21
C LEU A 66 4.24 2.61 6.12
N THR A 67 4.98 3.65 5.77
CA THR A 67 6.12 4.13 6.57
C THR A 67 6.29 5.61 6.33
N GLU A 68 6.28 6.37 7.41
CA GLU A 68 6.57 7.80 7.39
C GLU A 68 8.06 8.03 7.66
N GLY A 69 8.61 9.07 7.04
CA GLY A 69 9.95 9.57 7.32
C GLY A 69 10.19 10.92 6.68
N GLU A 70 11.22 11.61 7.18
CA GLU A 70 11.56 12.96 6.74
C GLU A 70 12.04 12.99 5.27
N ASP A 71 12.91 12.05 4.89
CA ASP A 71 13.41 11.97 3.51
C ASP A 71 12.46 11.24 2.56
N ILE A 72 12.04 10.03 2.94
CA ILE A 72 11.15 9.21 2.12
C ILE A 72 9.98 8.67 2.92
N THR A 73 8.81 8.76 2.30
CA THR A 73 7.57 8.16 2.80
C THR A 73 7.12 7.06 1.85
N LEU A 74 6.88 5.86 2.38
CA LEU A 74 6.37 4.72 1.61
C LEU A 74 4.84 4.70 1.68
N LEU A 75 4.25 4.71 0.49
CA LEU A 75 2.81 4.66 0.28
C LEU A 75 2.45 3.38 -0.50
N CYS A 76 1.21 2.91 -0.34
CA CYS A 76 0.68 1.87 -1.23
C CYS A 76 -0.78 2.05 -1.61
N ARG A 77 -1.17 1.35 -2.68
CA ARG A 77 -2.56 1.17 -3.09
C ARG A 77 -2.81 -0.31 -3.37
N GLU A 78 -3.76 -0.89 -2.66
CA GLU A 78 -4.19 -2.27 -2.87
C GLU A 78 -5.15 -2.36 -4.05
N PHE A 79 -5.09 -3.47 -4.78
CA PHE A 79 -5.99 -3.79 -5.88
C PHE A 79 -6.23 -5.30 -5.94
N ILE A 80 -7.34 -5.70 -6.57
CA ILE A 80 -7.66 -7.12 -6.75
C ILE A 80 -7.09 -7.58 -8.09
N ALA A 81 -6.12 -8.49 -8.04
CA ALA A 81 -5.58 -9.16 -9.21
C ALA A 81 -6.29 -10.51 -9.42
N THR A 82 -6.81 -10.76 -10.61
CA THR A 82 -7.35 -12.08 -10.98
C THR A 82 -6.23 -12.96 -11.54
N ASP A 83 -5.84 -14.00 -10.80
CA ASP A 83 -4.88 -14.98 -11.31
C ASP A 83 -5.61 -16.15 -11.98
N ASN A 84 -5.43 -16.26 -13.31
CA ASN A 84 -5.92 -17.38 -14.11
C ASN A 84 -4.86 -18.49 -14.29
N ARG A 85 -3.65 -18.34 -13.74
CA ARG A 85 -2.50 -19.23 -13.96
C ARG A 85 -2.23 -20.14 -12.76
N GLY A 86 -3.14 -21.07 -12.46
CA GLY A 86 -2.81 -22.06 -11.42
C GLY A 86 -3.92 -22.97 -10.97
N PHE A 87 -4.43 -23.83 -11.85
CA PHE A 87 -5.26 -24.99 -11.47
C PHE A 87 -4.45 -26.10 -10.76
N ASN A 88 -3.21 -25.84 -10.31
CA ASN A 88 -2.26 -26.91 -9.99
C ASN A 88 -1.27 -26.64 -8.84
N SER A 89 -1.59 -25.76 -7.88
CA SER A 89 -0.77 -25.63 -6.68
C SER A 89 -1.63 -25.73 -5.41
N TYR A 90 -1.77 -26.97 -4.94
CA TYR A 90 -2.07 -27.27 -3.54
C TYR A 90 -0.99 -26.62 -2.68
N GLY A 91 -1.27 -25.43 -2.17
CA GLY A 91 -0.35 -24.63 -1.36
C GLY A 91 -1.12 -23.68 -0.45
N MET A 92 -1.69 -24.25 0.61
CA MET A 92 -2.18 -23.54 1.80
C MET A 92 -1.22 -22.40 2.19
N ARG A 93 -1.57 -21.12 1.93
CA ARG A 93 -1.14 -19.89 2.65
C ARG A 93 -1.49 -18.59 1.90
N SER A 94 -2.78 -18.28 1.74
CA SER A 94 -3.19 -16.88 1.56
C SER A 94 -4.63 -16.72 2.02
N MET A 95 -4.80 -16.79 3.33
CA MET A 95 -6.06 -16.52 4.00
C MET A 95 -6.11 -15.02 4.28
N TYR A 96 -7.24 -14.40 3.94
CA TYR A 96 -7.71 -13.06 4.32
C TYR A 96 -7.17 -11.86 3.52
N MET A 97 -8.02 -11.34 2.62
CA MET A 97 -8.59 -10.00 2.75
C MET A 97 -9.85 -9.92 1.88
N ASN A 98 -10.96 -9.57 2.52
CA ASN A 98 -12.29 -9.56 1.93
C ASN A 98 -12.73 -8.10 1.75
N PRO A 99 -12.75 -7.52 0.52
CA PRO A 99 -13.27 -6.18 0.33
C PRO A 99 -14.79 -6.15 0.19
N MET A 100 -15.49 -7.28 0.24
CA MET A 100 -16.94 -7.29 0.06
C MET A 100 -17.55 -8.63 0.51
N TRP A 101 -17.83 -8.82 1.82
CA TRP A 101 -18.61 -9.96 2.37
C TRP A 101 -18.47 -11.30 1.61
N GLY A 102 -17.32 -11.96 1.82
CA GLY A 102 -16.95 -13.34 1.55
C GLY A 102 -17.95 -14.24 0.82
N MET A 103 -17.47 -14.85 -0.27
CA MET A 103 -18.06 -16.08 -0.78
C MET A 103 -17.21 -17.28 -0.31
N PRO A 104 -17.71 -18.15 0.57
CA PRO A 104 -17.17 -19.50 0.71
C PRO A 104 -17.76 -20.41 -0.37
N MET A 105 -17.01 -21.45 -0.71
CA MET A 105 -17.36 -22.57 -1.58
C MET A 105 -17.28 -22.35 -3.10
N GLY A 106 -16.21 -22.94 -3.65
CA GLY A 106 -16.37 -24.10 -4.52
C GLY A 106 -16.58 -23.83 -6.01
N MET A 107 -15.65 -24.37 -6.81
CA MET A 107 -15.80 -24.67 -8.23
C MET A 107 -15.83 -23.48 -9.20
N GLY A 108 -14.62 -23.11 -9.63
CA GLY A 108 -14.37 -22.58 -10.97
C GLY A 108 -14.41 -21.06 -11.08
N ARG A 109 -13.30 -20.52 -11.61
CA ARG A 109 -12.99 -19.12 -11.98
C ARG A 109 -12.01 -18.45 -11.01
N GLY A 110 -10.84 -18.12 -11.55
CA GLY A 110 -9.74 -17.29 -11.03
C GLY A 110 -9.65 -17.04 -9.53
N PHE A 111 -8.53 -17.43 -8.91
CA PHE A 111 -8.24 -16.98 -7.56
C PHE A 111 -7.96 -15.48 -7.59
N ASN A 112 -8.85 -14.69 -6.99
CA ASN A 112 -8.60 -13.28 -6.76
C ASN A 112 -7.56 -13.13 -5.65
N ARG A 113 -6.46 -12.46 -5.94
CA ARG A 113 -5.37 -12.16 -5.01
C ARG A 113 -5.32 -10.66 -4.77
N LEU A 114 -5.22 -10.25 -3.50
CA LEU A 114 -4.91 -8.87 -3.13
C LEU A 114 -3.44 -8.59 -3.47
N ASP A 115 -3.20 -7.57 -4.27
CA ASP A 115 -1.85 -7.14 -4.67
C ASP A 115 -1.69 -5.63 -4.45
N PHE A 116 -0.45 -5.15 -4.43
CA PHE A 116 -0.12 -3.80 -4.00
C PHE A 116 0.75 -3.07 -5.02
N ASN A 117 0.32 -1.86 -5.39
CA ASN A 117 1.19 -0.89 -6.03
C ASN A 117 1.89 -0.08 -4.94
N PHE A 118 3.23 -0.03 -4.99
CA PHE A 118 4.04 0.76 -4.07
C PHE A 118 4.41 2.10 -4.70
N TYR A 119 4.48 3.13 -3.86
CA TYR A 119 4.85 4.48 -4.25
C TYR A 119 5.77 5.06 -3.19
N PHE A 120 6.70 5.91 -3.61
CA PHE A 120 7.51 6.71 -2.72
C PHE A 120 7.12 8.17 -2.88
N LEU A 121 6.97 8.85 -1.75
CA LEU A 121 6.87 10.30 -1.65
C LEU A 121 8.24 10.82 -1.17
N GLN A 122 8.89 11.62 -2.00
CA GLN A 122 10.18 12.26 -1.74
C GLN A 122 10.17 13.62 -2.42
N ASP A 123 10.68 14.67 -1.76
CA ASP A 123 10.71 16.04 -2.30
C ASP A 123 9.35 16.54 -2.83
N GLN A 124 8.27 16.21 -2.11
CA GLN A 124 6.87 16.52 -2.49
C GLN A 124 6.43 15.89 -3.83
N LYS A 125 7.17 14.91 -4.33
CA LYS A 125 6.85 14.15 -5.54
C LYS A 125 6.54 12.70 -5.21
N ILE A 126 5.42 12.24 -5.71
CA ILE A 126 5.02 10.83 -5.62
C ILE A 126 5.43 10.14 -6.91
N PHE A 127 6.15 9.03 -6.80
CA PHE A 127 6.49 8.19 -7.94
C PHE A 127 6.19 6.72 -7.67
N LYS A 128 5.73 6.02 -8.71
CA LYS A 128 5.41 4.59 -8.63
C LYS A 128 6.69 3.77 -8.59
N TYR A 129 6.81 2.91 -7.59
CA TYR A 129 7.91 1.96 -7.49
C TYR A 129 7.62 0.71 -8.33
N ASN A 130 8.50 0.42 -9.28
CA ASN A 130 8.37 -0.72 -10.19
C ASN A 130 8.89 -2.04 -9.60
N GLN A 131 9.17 -2.08 -8.30
CA GLN A 131 9.66 -3.26 -7.58
C GLN A 131 11.02 -3.78 -8.07
N LYS A 132 11.80 -2.97 -8.81
CA LYS A 132 13.17 -3.34 -9.19
C LYS A 132 14.15 -2.90 -8.11
N LYS A 133 15.03 -3.82 -7.70
CA LYS A 133 16.11 -3.55 -6.74
C LYS A 133 16.99 -2.36 -7.14
N ASN A 134 17.32 -2.25 -8.43
CA ASN A 134 18.18 -1.17 -8.91
C ASN A 134 17.54 0.20 -8.73
N VAL A 135 16.23 0.32 -8.99
CA VAL A 135 15.50 1.58 -8.78
C VAL A 135 15.49 1.96 -7.31
N LEU A 136 15.19 1.01 -6.42
CA LEU A 136 15.20 1.26 -4.97
C LEU A 136 16.56 1.78 -4.48
N LEU A 137 17.64 1.14 -4.91
CA LEU A 137 18.98 1.44 -4.39
C LEU A 137 19.68 2.60 -5.09
N LYS A 138 19.32 2.92 -6.34
CA LYS A 138 19.98 3.98 -7.10
C LYS A 138 19.15 5.24 -7.21
N ASP A 139 17.82 5.12 -7.24
CA ASP A 139 16.93 6.25 -7.50
C ASP A 139 16.25 6.74 -6.21
N VAL A 140 16.09 5.87 -5.20
CA VAL A 140 15.42 6.21 -3.92
C VAL A 140 16.41 6.34 -2.76
N MET A 141 17.33 5.38 -2.64
CA MET A 141 18.24 5.25 -1.48
C MET A 141 19.71 5.35 -1.93
N GLU A 142 20.02 6.26 -2.85
CA GLU A 142 21.35 6.37 -3.49
C GLU A 142 22.47 6.58 -2.46
N ASP A 143 22.27 7.53 -1.56
CA ASP A 143 23.22 8.02 -0.56
C ASP A 143 23.62 6.95 0.47
N ARG A 144 22.71 6.02 0.79
CA ARG A 144 22.94 4.89 1.72
C ARG A 144 22.89 3.53 1.04
N SER A 145 23.08 3.49 -0.28
CA SER A 145 22.85 2.27 -1.08
C SER A 145 23.71 1.08 -0.65
N SER A 146 24.92 1.33 -0.13
CA SER A 146 25.82 0.30 0.38
C SER A 146 25.34 -0.27 1.73
N GLU A 147 24.97 0.57 2.69
CA GLU A 147 24.40 0.11 3.97
C GLU A 147 23.08 -0.63 3.75
N MET A 148 22.22 -0.13 2.87
CA MET A 148 20.93 -0.76 2.55
C MET A 148 21.09 -2.13 1.91
N LYS A 149 22.05 -2.30 0.99
CA LYS A 149 22.38 -3.63 0.42
C LYS A 149 22.80 -4.61 1.50
N LEU A 150 23.64 -4.18 2.43
CA LEU A 150 24.11 -5.04 3.53
C LEU A 150 22.96 -5.42 4.46
N TYR A 151 22.13 -4.46 4.85
CA TYR A 151 20.96 -4.67 5.69
C TYR A 151 19.99 -5.68 5.07
N MET A 152 19.66 -5.53 3.79
CA MET A 152 18.80 -6.47 3.08
C MET A 152 19.39 -7.88 3.05
N ARG A 153 20.69 -8.03 2.79
CA ARG A 153 21.35 -9.35 2.74
C ARG A 153 21.39 -10.01 4.12
N LYS A 154 21.76 -9.27 5.17
CA LYS A 154 21.87 -9.78 6.54
C LYS A 154 20.51 -10.27 7.06
N ASN A 155 19.45 -9.54 6.75
CA ASN A 155 18.09 -9.82 7.24
C ASN A 155 17.24 -10.64 6.24
N LYS A 156 17.83 -11.08 5.11
CA LYS A 156 17.15 -11.83 4.04
C LYS A 156 15.87 -11.15 3.54
N LEU A 157 15.90 -9.82 3.43
CA LEU A 157 14.76 -9.01 3.02
C LEU A 157 14.64 -8.94 1.51
N HIS A 158 13.41 -9.05 1.03
CA HIS A 158 13.05 -8.89 -0.37
C HIS A 158 12.51 -7.49 -0.64
N HIS A 159 12.96 -6.87 -1.72
CA HIS A 159 12.59 -5.48 -2.07
C HIS A 159 11.20 -5.36 -2.71
N ASP A 160 10.60 -6.48 -3.09
CA ASP A 160 9.31 -6.59 -3.77
C ASP A 160 8.18 -7.08 -2.83
N LYS A 161 8.50 -7.50 -1.61
CA LYS A 161 7.50 -7.92 -0.61
C LYS A 161 7.10 -6.75 0.28
N ARG A 162 5.79 -6.51 0.44
CA ARG A 162 5.23 -5.44 1.29
C ARG A 162 5.90 -5.32 2.66
N GLY A 163 5.90 -6.40 3.44
CA GLY A 163 6.43 -6.40 4.80
C GLY A 163 7.94 -6.15 4.88
N ASP A 164 8.70 -6.67 3.91
CA ASP A 164 10.14 -6.46 3.85
C ASP A 164 10.46 -5.04 3.36
N LEU A 165 9.72 -4.52 2.37
CA LEU A 165 9.87 -3.16 1.86
C LEU A 165 9.57 -2.11 2.94
N LEU A 166 8.56 -2.36 3.79
CA LEU A 166 8.28 -1.55 4.98
C LEU A 166 9.50 -1.47 5.90
N ARG A 167 10.10 -2.64 6.23
CA ARG A 167 11.30 -2.70 7.08
C ARG A 167 12.51 -2.03 6.45
N ILE A 168 12.71 -2.20 5.13
CA ILE A 168 13.80 -1.57 4.39
C ILE A 168 13.64 -0.04 4.44
N THR A 169 12.44 0.47 4.18
CA THR A 169 12.17 1.92 4.19
C THR A 169 12.34 2.50 5.60
N ALA A 170 11.78 1.85 6.62
CA ALA A 170 11.89 2.29 8.01
C ALA A 170 13.37 2.36 8.46
N TYR A 171 14.18 1.36 8.08
CA TYR A 171 15.61 1.36 8.40
C TYR A 171 16.37 2.48 7.66
N TYR A 172 16.05 2.74 6.40
CA TYR A 172 16.64 3.87 5.66
C TYR A 172 16.35 5.22 6.35
N ASN A 173 15.08 5.47 6.71
CA ASN A 173 14.68 6.68 7.43
C ASN A 173 15.41 6.83 8.77
N GLN A 174 15.58 5.72 9.50
CA GLN A 174 16.33 5.71 10.75
C GLN A 174 17.82 6.05 10.54
N LEU A 175 18.46 5.57 9.47
CA LEU A 175 19.85 5.91 9.17
C LEU A 175 20.00 7.41 8.87
N LYS A 176 19.03 7.99 8.18
CA LYS A 176 19.03 9.40 7.82
C LYS A 176 18.79 10.33 9.01
N SER A 177 17.85 9.98 9.89
CA SER A 177 17.59 10.74 11.12
C SER A 177 18.78 10.78 12.09
N ASN A 178 19.66 9.78 12.04
CA ASN A 178 20.87 9.70 12.87
C ASN A 178 22.14 10.25 12.20
N SER A 179 22.04 10.80 10.98
CA SER A 179 23.18 11.36 10.22
C SER A 179 23.32 12.86 10.43
#